data_AF-A0A1H8R4A7-F1
#
_entry.id   AF-A0A1H8R4A7-F1
#
_cell.length_a   1.000
_cell.length_b   1.000
_cell.length_c   1.000
_cell.angle_alpha   90.00
_cell.angle_beta   90.00
_cell.angle_gamma   90.00
#
_symmetry.space_group_name_H-M   'P 1'
#
loop_
_entity.id
_entity.type
_entity.pdbx_description
1 polymer ?
#
loop_
_entity_poly.entity_id
_entity_poly.type
_entity_poly.pdbx_seq_one_letter_code
_entity_poly.pdbx_strand_id
1 'polypeptide(L)'
;MEIAQLINQIIPPSDWEHREGFMNMHIIDQLSYSKRQLVESLLMEKLIEKKSADTLIVETLAYMKSTKSLPVLNNLLITSPDNFVKLIIATSIFKISLDYAMVDIAIDLFLTFNDKYQKIPAFVYLKSFNDNKTDAFIKKYINDPDYLISYKAKRHLGLN
;
A
#
# COMPACT_ATOMS: atom_id res chain seq x y z
N MET A 1 -7.68 -26.47 -9.06
CA MET A 1 -6.49 -25.60 -9.01
C MET A 1 -5.80 -25.84 -7.68
N GLU A 2 -4.54 -26.24 -7.74
CA GLU A 2 -3.72 -26.42 -6.54
C GLU A 2 -3.43 -25.07 -5.88
N ILE A 3 -3.35 -25.05 -4.55
CA ILE A 3 -3.16 -23.80 -3.79
C ILE A 3 -1.87 -23.07 -4.18
N ALA A 4 -0.80 -23.81 -4.49
CA ALA A 4 0.48 -23.22 -4.92
C ALA A 4 0.34 -22.44 -6.23
N GLN A 5 -0.40 -22.98 -7.21
CA GLN A 5 -0.68 -22.30 -8.48
C GLN A 5 -1.49 -21.02 -8.26
N LEU A 6 -2.49 -21.08 -7.37
CA LEU A 6 -3.28 -19.91 -7.02
C LEU A 6 -2.42 -18.81 -6.39
N ILE A 7 -1.53 -19.15 -5.46
CA ILE A 7 -0.65 -18.17 -4.82
C ILE A 7 0.29 -17.52 -5.84
N ASN A 8 0.82 -18.27 -6.80
CA ASN A 8 1.68 -17.71 -7.85
C ASN A 8 0.91 -16.80 -8.82
N GLN A 9 -0.39 -17.05 -9.01
CA GLN A 9 -1.26 -16.15 -9.79
C GLN A 9 -1.58 -14.87 -9.01
N ILE A 10 -1.73 -14.95 -7.69
CA ILE A 10 -2.03 -13.77 -6.85
C ILE A 10 -0.77 -12.93 -6.65
N ILE A 11 0.37 -13.57 -6.39
CA ILE A 11 1.66 -12.95 -6.13
C ILE A 11 2.66 -13.51 -7.16
N PRO A 12 2.76 -12.89 -8.35
CA PRO A 12 3.80 -13.24 -9.32
C PRO A 12 5.21 -12.94 -8.75
N PRO A 13 6.27 -13.42 -9.45
CA PRO A 13 7.66 -13.11 -9.12
C PRO A 13 7.90 -11.63 -8.83
N SER A 14 8.88 -11.32 -7.97
CA SER A 14 9.11 -9.97 -7.45
C SER A 14 9.87 -9.02 -8.39
N ASP A 15 10.15 -9.45 -9.61
CA ASP A 15 10.75 -8.59 -10.62
C ASP A 15 9.71 -7.66 -11.26
N TRP A 16 10.23 -6.64 -11.93
CA TRP A 16 9.42 -5.60 -12.55
C TRP A 16 8.60 -6.12 -13.74
N GLU A 17 9.16 -7.02 -14.55
CA GLU A 17 8.53 -7.55 -15.77
C GLU A 17 7.21 -8.26 -15.46
N HIS A 18 7.14 -8.99 -14.34
CA HIS A 18 5.92 -9.69 -13.94
C HIS A 18 4.92 -8.81 -13.15
N ARG A 19 5.34 -7.64 -12.66
CA ARG A 19 4.54 -6.83 -11.72
C ARG A 19 4.14 -5.46 -12.25
N GLU A 20 4.75 -4.97 -13.32
CA GLU A 20 4.33 -3.71 -13.93
C GLU A 20 2.87 -3.80 -14.39
N GLY A 21 2.01 -2.91 -13.86
CA GLY A 21 0.58 -2.87 -14.19
C GLY A 21 -0.24 -4.07 -13.70
N PHE A 22 0.36 -4.96 -12.92
CA PHE A 22 -0.33 -6.15 -12.42
C PHE A 22 -1.33 -5.82 -11.31
N MET A 23 -2.50 -6.45 -11.35
CA MET A 23 -3.55 -6.33 -10.33
C MET A 23 -4.16 -7.70 -10.06
N ASN A 24 -4.20 -8.12 -8.79
CA ASN A 24 -4.76 -9.43 -8.40
C ASN A 24 -6.17 -9.37 -7.82
N MET A 25 -6.77 -8.19 -7.70
CA MET A 25 -8.07 -7.99 -7.06
C MET A 25 -9.16 -8.87 -7.68
N HIS A 26 -9.17 -8.98 -9.02
CA HIS A 26 -10.10 -9.83 -9.76
C HIS A 26 -9.99 -11.32 -9.39
N ILE A 27 -8.79 -11.80 -9.04
CA ILE A 27 -8.54 -13.17 -8.59
C ILE A 27 -9.10 -13.34 -7.17
N ILE A 28 -8.81 -12.37 -6.29
CA ILE A 28 -9.27 -12.38 -4.90
C ILE A 28 -10.80 -12.38 -4.80
N ASP A 29 -11.48 -11.61 -5.64
CA ASP A 29 -12.95 -11.50 -5.65
C ASP A 29 -13.66 -12.80 -6.06
N GLN A 30 -12.95 -13.67 -6.79
CA GLN A 30 -13.47 -14.97 -7.24
C GLN A 30 -13.23 -16.10 -6.25
N LEU A 31 -12.50 -15.85 -5.14
CA LEU A 31 -12.20 -16.89 -4.17
C LEU A 31 -13.42 -17.23 -3.31
N SER A 32 -13.64 -18.54 -3.10
CA SER A 32 -14.50 -18.99 -2.02
C SER A 32 -13.95 -18.55 -0.67
N TYR A 33 -14.81 -18.42 0.33
CA TYR A 33 -14.41 -18.06 1.70
C TYR A 33 -13.26 -18.92 2.23
N SER A 34 -13.34 -20.24 2.05
CA SER A 34 -12.28 -21.18 2.48
C SER A 34 -10.94 -20.94 1.77
N LYS A 35 -10.94 -20.68 0.46
CA LYS A 35 -9.73 -20.34 -0.29
C LYS A 35 -9.17 -18.99 0.13
N ARG A 36 -10.05 -18.01 0.36
CA ARG A 36 -9.66 -16.67 0.82
C ARG A 36 -8.92 -16.75 2.16
N GLN A 37 -9.42 -17.54 3.12
CA GLN A 37 -8.75 -17.75 4.40
C GLN A 37 -7.38 -18.45 4.24
N LEU A 38 -7.29 -19.44 3.37
CA LEU A 38 -6.03 -20.14 3.12
C LEU A 38 -4.99 -19.21 2.46
N VAL A 39 -5.42 -18.42 1.48
CA VAL A 39 -4.58 -17.40 0.84
C VAL A 39 -4.10 -16.38 1.87
N GLU A 40 -5.00 -15.86 2.72
CA GLU A 40 -4.66 -14.92 3.79
C GLU A 40 -3.51 -15.46 4.67
N SER A 41 -3.63 -16.70 5.14
CA SER A 41 -2.58 -17.35 5.95
C SER A 41 -1.24 -17.47 5.21
N LEU A 42 -1.26 -17.98 3.97
CA LEU A 42 -0.03 -18.18 3.18
C LEU A 42 0.67 -16.87 2.82
N LEU A 43 -0.10 -15.80 2.59
CA LEU A 43 0.45 -14.46 2.36
C LEU A 43 1.14 -13.91 3.60
N MET A 44 0.54 -14.08 4.78
CA MET A 44 1.18 -13.68 6.04
C MET A 44 2.45 -14.48 6.32
N GLU A 45 2.44 -15.80 6.09
CA GLU A 45 3.62 -16.66 6.25
C GLU A 45 4.78 -16.18 5.35
N LYS A 46 4.50 -15.86 4.08
CA LYS A 46 5.52 -15.31 3.16
C LYS A 46 6.16 -14.01 3.65
N LEU A 47 5.38 -13.11 4.26
CA LEU A 47 5.90 -11.86 4.82
C LEU A 47 6.80 -12.13 6.03
N ILE A 48 6.43 -13.08 6.89
CA ILE A 48 7.20 -13.47 8.07
C ILE A 48 8.53 -14.12 7.65
N GLU A 49 8.49 -15.04 6.68
CA GLU A 49 9.67 -15.79 6.22
C GLU A 49 10.71 -14.88 5.54
N LYS A 50 10.27 -13.99 4.65
CA LYS A 50 11.18 -13.12 3.90
C LYS A 50 11.82 -12.02 4.75
N LYS A 51 11.23 -11.68 5.91
CA LYS A 51 11.60 -10.52 6.74
C LYS A 51 11.69 -9.20 5.95
N SER A 52 10.98 -9.12 4.83
CA SER A 52 10.89 -7.94 3.99
C SER A 52 9.45 -7.76 3.54
N ALA A 53 9.04 -6.50 3.44
CA ALA A 53 7.69 -6.17 3.04
C ALA A 53 7.56 -6.25 1.51
N ASP A 54 7.14 -7.40 1.02
CA ASP A 54 6.63 -7.51 -0.36
C ASP A 54 5.35 -6.69 -0.46
N THR A 55 5.45 -5.50 -1.08
CA THR A 55 4.38 -4.50 -1.09
C THR A 55 3.11 -5.00 -1.76
N LEU A 56 3.23 -5.86 -2.77
CA LEU A 56 2.07 -6.49 -3.41
C LEU A 56 1.32 -7.38 -2.41
N ILE A 57 2.03 -8.15 -1.58
CA ILE A 57 1.39 -8.95 -0.53
C ILE A 57 0.70 -8.05 0.49
N VAL A 58 1.37 -6.98 0.93
CA VAL A 58 0.82 -6.00 1.90
C VAL A 58 -0.48 -5.38 1.38
N GLU A 59 -0.50 -4.90 0.13
CA GLU A 59 -1.68 -4.31 -0.49
C GLU A 59 -2.80 -5.34 -0.72
N THR A 60 -2.44 -6.58 -1.05
CA THR A 60 -3.39 -7.68 -1.20
C THR A 60 -4.11 -7.99 0.12
N LEU A 61 -3.36 -8.06 1.22
CA LEU A 61 -3.94 -8.28 2.56
C LEU A 61 -4.86 -7.11 2.96
N ALA A 62 -4.51 -5.88 2.59
CA ALA A 62 -5.37 -4.71 2.80
C ALA A 62 -6.65 -4.77 1.97
N TYR A 63 -6.56 -5.14 0.69
CA TYR A 63 -7.72 -5.37 -0.17
C TYR A 63 -8.64 -6.45 0.41
N MET A 64 -8.04 -7.52 0.96
CA MET A 64 -8.76 -8.61 1.61
C MET A 64 -9.40 -8.23 2.96
N LYS A 65 -9.10 -7.04 3.52
CA LYS A 65 -9.51 -6.60 4.87
C LYS A 65 -9.07 -7.60 5.97
N SER A 66 -7.85 -8.15 5.81
CA SER A 66 -7.27 -9.13 6.72
C SER A 66 -6.91 -8.51 8.07
N THR A 67 -7.80 -8.59 9.05
CA THR A 67 -7.50 -8.12 10.42
C THR A 67 -6.43 -8.96 11.09
N LYS A 68 -6.31 -10.24 10.71
CA LYS A 68 -5.30 -11.17 11.22
C LYS A 68 -3.88 -10.76 10.85
N SER A 69 -3.69 -10.04 9.75
CA SER A 69 -2.36 -9.58 9.34
C SER A 69 -1.88 -8.34 10.08
N LEU A 70 -2.73 -7.66 10.85
CA LEU A 70 -2.36 -6.43 11.54
C LEU A 70 -1.09 -6.56 12.41
N PRO A 71 -0.88 -7.64 13.21
CA PRO A 71 0.36 -7.79 13.97
C PRO A 71 1.61 -7.87 13.07
N VAL A 72 1.52 -8.60 11.95
CA VAL A 72 2.60 -8.74 10.97
C VAL A 72 2.90 -7.39 10.31
N LEU A 73 1.86 -6.67 9.89
CA LEU A 73 2.00 -5.37 9.23
C LEU A 73 2.57 -4.30 10.17
N ASN A 74 2.12 -4.26 11.43
CA ASN A 74 2.68 -3.34 12.43
C ASN A 74 4.16 -3.62 12.69
N ASN A 75 4.55 -4.90 12.79
CA ASN A 75 5.96 -5.26 12.92
C ASN A 75 6.78 -4.84 11.69
N LEU A 76 6.25 -5.04 10.48
CA LEU A 76 6.90 -4.59 9.25
C LEU A 76 7.02 -3.06 9.18
N LEU A 77 6.01 -2.31 9.63
CA LEU A 77 6.05 -0.85 9.68
C LEU A 77 7.22 -0.35 10.52
N ILE A 78 7.47 -0.99 11.66
CA ILE A 78 8.56 -0.65 12.58
C ILE A 78 9.92 -1.06 11.99
N THR A 79 10.01 -2.26 11.41
CA THR A 79 11.29 -2.88 11.04
C THR A 79 11.78 -2.55 9.62
N SER A 80 10.89 -2.10 8.72
CA SER A 80 11.27 -1.77 7.35
C SER A 80 12.28 -0.61 7.33
N PRO A 81 13.35 -0.65 6.52
CA PRO A 81 14.29 0.47 6.40
C PRO A 81 13.82 1.55 5.41
N ASP A 82 12.94 1.20 4.46
CA ASP A 82 12.49 2.08 3.39
C ASP A 82 11.21 2.84 3.80
N ASN A 83 11.28 4.17 3.81
CA ASN A 83 10.15 5.03 4.20
C ASN A 83 8.97 4.99 3.22
N PHE A 84 9.23 4.75 1.93
CA PHE A 84 8.18 4.58 0.94
C PHE A 84 7.44 3.26 1.15
N VAL A 85 8.17 2.19 1.47
CA VAL A 85 7.56 0.91 1.87
C VAL A 85 6.74 1.08 3.16
N LYS A 86 7.24 1.82 4.15
CA LYS A 86 6.45 2.16 5.35
C LYS A 86 5.16 2.90 5.03
N LEU A 87 5.17 3.83 4.07
CA LEU A 87 3.97 4.55 3.65
C LEU A 87 2.90 3.58 3.10
N ILE A 88 3.31 2.60 2.30
CA ILE A 88 2.43 1.55 1.77
C ILE A 88 1.84 0.71 2.91
N ILE A 89 2.67 0.32 3.88
CA ILE A 89 2.24 -0.46 5.05
C ILE A 89 1.25 0.34 5.91
N ALA A 90 1.55 1.59 6.24
CA ALA A 90 0.68 2.45 7.04
C ALA A 90 -0.69 2.65 6.37
N THR A 91 -0.68 2.90 5.06
CA THR A 91 -1.89 2.98 4.24
C THR A 91 -2.69 1.67 4.28
N SER A 92 -2.00 0.54 4.21
CA SER A 92 -2.60 -0.80 4.23
C SER A 92 -3.23 -1.14 5.59
N ILE A 93 -2.56 -0.79 6.69
CA ILE A 93 -3.10 -0.90 8.04
C ILE A 93 -4.38 -0.06 8.17
N PHE A 94 -4.33 1.21 7.76
CA PHE A 94 -5.51 2.08 7.78
C PHE A 94 -6.68 1.49 6.99
N LYS A 95 -6.43 0.96 5.78
CA LYS A 95 -7.47 0.30 4.98
C LYS A 95 -8.09 -0.92 5.68
N ILE A 96 -7.38 -1.59 6.57
CA ILE A 96 -7.89 -2.76 7.31
C ILE A 96 -8.66 -2.34 8.56
N SER A 97 -8.10 -1.44 9.38
CA SER A 97 -8.59 -1.17 10.74
C SER A 97 -9.17 0.23 10.95
N LEU A 98 -9.02 1.14 9.99
CA LEU A 98 -9.29 2.58 10.15
C LEU A 98 -8.50 3.21 11.32
N ASP A 99 -7.29 2.71 11.58
CA ASP A 99 -6.40 3.30 12.57
C ASP A 99 -5.88 4.66 12.09
N TYR A 100 -6.53 5.73 12.55
CA TYR A 100 -6.21 7.11 12.19
C TYR A 100 -4.80 7.55 12.63
N ALA A 101 -4.11 6.83 13.53
CA ALA A 101 -2.71 7.11 13.80
C ALA A 101 -1.83 6.93 12.55
N MET A 102 -2.25 6.07 11.62
CA MET A 102 -1.55 5.84 10.35
C MET A 102 -1.58 7.07 9.43
N VAL A 103 -2.57 7.98 9.57
CA VAL A 103 -2.63 9.23 8.81
C VAL A 103 -1.43 10.10 9.16
N ASP A 104 -1.13 10.23 10.45
CA ASP A 104 -0.05 11.07 10.95
C ASP A 104 1.31 10.49 10.55
N ILE A 105 1.46 9.18 10.74
CA ILE A 105 2.65 8.44 10.28
C ILE A 105 2.87 8.63 8.78
N ALA A 106 1.82 8.54 7.96
CA ALA A 106 1.93 8.70 6.51
C ALA A 106 2.37 10.11 6.10
N ILE A 107 1.85 11.15 6.78
CA ILE A 107 2.28 12.55 6.56
C ILE A 107 3.74 12.74 6.96
N ASP A 108 4.15 12.22 8.12
CA ASP A 108 5.52 12.33 8.62
C ASP A 108 6.50 11.62 7.68
N LEU A 109 6.14 10.43 7.18
CA LEU A 109 6.93 9.72 6.17
C LEU A 109 7.04 10.52 4.88
N PHE A 110 5.96 11.12 4.39
CA PHE A 110 5.98 11.95 3.18
C PHE A 110 6.99 13.09 3.29
N LEU A 111 7.07 13.74 4.45
CA LEU A 111 7.99 14.86 4.68
C LEU A 111 9.47 14.45 4.57
N THR A 112 9.79 13.16 4.68
CA THR A 112 11.16 12.65 4.49
C THR A 112 11.56 12.48 3.03
N PHE A 113 10.62 12.54 2.09
CA PHE A 113 10.91 12.38 0.67
C PHE A 113 11.51 13.65 0.09
N ASN A 114 12.70 13.53 -0.49
CA ASN A 114 13.46 14.68 -0.99
C ASN A 114 13.27 14.90 -2.49
N ASP A 115 13.06 13.84 -3.25
CA ASP A 115 12.89 13.92 -4.70
C ASP A 115 11.42 13.78 -5.14
N LYS A 116 11.14 14.25 -6.35
CA LYS A 116 9.79 14.21 -6.93
C LYS A 116 9.31 12.82 -7.29
N TYR A 117 10.22 11.89 -7.60
CA TYR A 117 9.87 10.52 -7.99
C TYR A 117 9.36 9.71 -6.79
N GLN A 118 9.73 10.09 -5.56
CA GLN A 118 9.11 9.60 -4.33
C GLN A 118 7.79 10.33 -4.01
N LYS A 119 7.77 11.67 -4.10
CA LYS A 119 6.59 12.48 -3.73
C LYS A 119 5.37 12.21 -4.61
N ILE A 120 5.56 12.11 -5.93
CA ILE A 120 4.47 11.93 -6.90
C ILE A 120 3.65 10.67 -6.60
N PRO A 121 4.23 9.47 -6.50
CA PRO A 121 3.45 8.28 -6.16
C PRO A 121 2.97 8.29 -4.71
N ALA A 122 3.66 8.98 -3.79
CA ALA A 122 3.20 9.11 -2.40
C ALA A 122 1.85 9.85 -2.27
N PHE A 123 1.52 10.77 -3.18
CA PHE A 123 0.20 11.42 -3.20
C PHE A 123 -0.95 10.41 -3.38
N VAL A 124 -0.73 9.33 -4.15
CA VAL A 124 -1.73 8.26 -4.33
C VAL A 124 -2.06 7.63 -2.98
N TYR A 125 -1.03 7.30 -2.20
CA TYR A 125 -1.19 6.67 -0.88
C TYR A 125 -1.84 7.62 0.12
N LEU A 126 -1.38 8.88 0.20
CA LEU A 126 -2.02 9.90 1.06
C LEU A 126 -3.50 10.11 0.72
N LYS A 127 -3.84 10.14 -0.58
CA LYS A 127 -5.24 10.31 -1.00
C LYS A 127 -6.10 9.10 -0.63
N SER A 128 -5.52 7.91 -0.58
CA SER A 128 -6.26 6.67 -0.27
C SER A 128 -6.73 6.56 1.18
N PHE A 129 -6.25 7.41 2.08
CA PHE A 129 -6.83 7.58 3.42
C PHE A 129 -8.23 8.20 3.38
N ASN A 130 -8.57 8.94 2.32
CA ASN A 130 -9.82 9.69 2.19
C ASN A 130 -10.11 10.55 3.44
N ASP A 131 -9.08 11.25 3.91
CA ASP A 131 -9.10 12.00 5.15
C ASP A 131 -8.83 13.49 4.90
N ASN A 132 -9.50 14.36 5.65
CA ASN A 132 -9.38 15.82 5.50
C ASN A 132 -7.95 16.31 5.78
N LYS A 133 -7.21 15.65 6.68
CA LYS A 133 -5.83 16.00 7.02
C LYS A 133 -4.90 15.70 5.87
N THR A 134 -5.05 14.55 5.20
CA THR A 134 -4.23 14.23 4.02
C THR A 134 -4.58 15.13 2.83
N ASP A 135 -5.86 15.43 2.61
CA ASP A 135 -6.28 16.38 1.57
C ASP A 135 -5.73 17.80 1.82
N ALA A 136 -5.81 18.28 3.06
CA ALA A 136 -5.23 19.57 3.46
C ALA A 136 -3.70 19.57 3.31
N PHE A 137 -3.04 18.44 3.55
CA PHE A 137 -1.62 18.29 3.35
C PHE A 137 -1.24 18.34 1.85
N ILE A 138 -1.94 17.57 1.00
CA ILE A 138 -1.71 17.58 -0.46
C ILE A 138 -1.92 18.98 -1.05
N LYS A 139 -2.89 19.75 -0.54
CA LYS A 139 -3.14 21.14 -0.96
C LYS A 139 -1.92 22.06 -0.86
N LYS A 140 -0.98 21.78 0.04
CA LYS A 140 0.26 22.57 0.17
C LYS A 140 1.15 22.51 -1.08
N TYR A 141 0.97 21.49 -1.92
CA TYR A 141 1.79 21.23 -3.11
C TYR A 141 1.13 21.67 -4.43
N ILE A 142 -0.09 22.22 -4.41
CA ILE A 142 -0.80 22.57 -5.67
C ILE A 142 -0.12 23.70 -6.44
N ASN A 143 0.69 24.53 -5.77
CA ASN A 143 1.47 25.62 -6.37
C ASN A 143 2.98 25.35 -6.25
N ASP A 144 3.37 24.07 -6.16
CA ASP A 144 4.79 23.69 -6.11
C ASP A 144 5.53 24.21 -7.37
N PRO A 145 6.75 24.76 -7.23
CA PRO A 145 7.55 25.21 -8.38
C PRO A 145 7.84 24.10 -9.41
N ASP A 146 7.93 22.83 -9.00
CA ASP A 146 8.00 21.72 -9.95
C ASP A 146 6.60 21.43 -10.49
N TYR A 147 6.45 21.67 -11.80
CA TYR A 147 5.19 21.48 -12.52
C TYR A 147 4.59 20.08 -12.32
N LEU A 148 5.40 19.02 -12.29
CA LEU A 148 4.88 17.66 -12.13
C LEU A 148 4.33 17.43 -10.73
N ILE A 149 4.97 17.98 -9.69
CA ILE A 149 4.46 17.93 -8.32
C ILE A 149 3.13 18.68 -8.23
N SER A 150 3.08 19.93 -8.71
CA SER A 150 1.86 20.75 -8.74
C SER A 150 0.71 20.07 -9.48
N TYR A 151 0.97 19.60 -10.71
CA TYR A 151 -0.02 18.92 -11.54
C TYR A 151 -0.56 17.66 -10.88
N LYS A 152 0.30 16.83 -10.27
CA LYS A 152 -0.13 15.60 -9.59
C LYS A 152 -0.92 15.89 -8.32
N ALA A 153 -0.51 16.88 -7.52
CA ALA A 153 -1.26 17.30 -6.34
C ALA A 153 -2.67 17.79 -6.70
N LYS A 154 -2.79 18.64 -7.73
CA LYS A 154 -4.10 19.10 -8.26
C LYS A 154 -4.98 17.94 -8.72
N ARG A 155 -4.42 17.05 -9.55
CA ARG A 155 -5.13 15.89 -10.08
C ARG A 155 -5.66 14.96 -8.98
N HIS A 156 -4.88 14.71 -7.93
CA HIS A 156 -5.31 13.88 -6.79
C HIS A 156 -6.41 14.53 -5.93
N LEU A 157 -6.52 15.87 -5.98
CA LEU A 157 -7.60 16.61 -5.34
C LEU A 157 -8.82 16.84 -6.25
N GLY A 158 -8.78 16.37 -7.51
CA GLY A 158 -9.84 16.62 -8.48
C GLY A 158 -9.92 18.09 -8.94
N LEU A 159 -8.83 18.84 -8.78
CA LEU A 159 -8.70 20.22 -9.24
C LEU A 159 -8.06 20.17 -10.64
N ASN A 160 -8.77 20.66 -11.66
CA ASN A 160 -8.24 20.83 -13.02
C ASN A 160 -7.94 22.30 -13.27
#